data_AF-A0A0A8URT2-F1
#
_entry.id   AF-A0A0A8URT2-F1
#
_cell.length_a   1.000
_cell.length_b   1.000
_cell.length_c   1.000
_cell.angle_alpha   90.00
_cell.angle_beta   90.00
_cell.angle_gamma   90.00
#
_symmetry.space_group_name_H-M   'P 1'
#
loop_
_entity.id
_entity.type
_entity.pdbx_description
1 polymer ?
#
loop_
_entity_poly.entity_id
_entity_poly.type
_entity_poly.pdbx_seq_one_letter_code
_entity_poly.pdbx_strand_id
1 'polypeptide(L)'
;MKQKELLVASAITAFLTLAATNAVMASQQSSTQATEKCYGIVKAGMNDCATATASCAGSSSKDNQADAFIFLPKGICERLVGGQLTAQDKPKSSN
;
A
#
# COMPACT_ATOMS: atom_id res chain seq x y z
N MET A 1 -3.93 -45.74 10.86
CA MET A 1 -2.84 -44.85 10.38
C MET A 1 -3.13 -44.23 9.01
N LYS A 2 -3.75 -44.92 8.04
CA LYS A 2 -4.08 -44.36 6.71
C LYS A 2 -4.99 -43.10 6.66
N GLN A 3 -5.87 -42.89 7.63
CA GLN A 3 -6.80 -41.75 7.66
C GLN A 3 -6.12 -40.44 8.14
N LYS A 4 -5.12 -40.56 9.02
CA LYS A 4 -4.37 -39.41 9.56
C LYS A 4 -3.36 -38.90 8.55
N GLU A 5 -2.73 -39.81 7.81
CA GLU A 5 -1.83 -39.48 6.68
C GLU A 5 -2.57 -38.74 5.55
N LEU A 6 -3.81 -39.12 5.25
CA LEU A 6 -4.63 -38.50 4.21
C LEU A 6 -5.07 -37.06 4.57
N LEU A 7 -5.35 -36.82 5.86
CA LEU A 7 -5.72 -35.49 6.38
C LEU A 7 -4.53 -34.53 6.44
N VAL A 8 -3.33 -35.03 6.75
CA VAL A 8 -2.11 -34.21 6.75
C VAL A 8 -1.70 -33.86 5.31
N ALA A 9 -1.85 -34.79 4.36
CA ALA A 9 -1.55 -34.53 2.96
C ALA A 9 -2.45 -33.44 2.32
N SER A 10 -3.75 -33.40 2.65
CA SER A 10 -4.66 -32.40 2.06
C SER A 10 -4.46 -30.98 2.61
N ALA A 11 -4.01 -30.85 3.87
CA ALA A 11 -3.74 -29.56 4.49
C ALA A 11 -2.53 -28.83 3.85
N ILE A 12 -1.53 -29.59 3.39
CA ILE A 12 -0.33 -29.02 2.75
C ILE A 12 -0.69 -28.47 1.35
N THR A 13 -1.54 -29.16 0.59
CA THR A 13 -1.95 -28.72 -0.75
C THR A 13 -2.83 -27.45 -0.71
N ALA A 14 -3.71 -27.32 0.28
CA ALA A 14 -4.57 -26.14 0.44
C ALA A 14 -3.79 -24.87 0.84
N PHE A 15 -2.63 -25.02 1.49
CA PHE A 15 -1.78 -23.89 1.85
C PHE A 15 -0.99 -23.34 0.65
N LEU A 16 -0.58 -24.20 -0.28
CA LEU A 16 0.13 -23.77 -1.50
C LEU A 16 -0.78 -23.05 -2.50
N THR A 17 -2.09 -23.36 -2.56
CA THR A 17 -3.01 -22.71 -3.49
C THR A 17 -3.34 -21.26 -3.09
N LEU A 18 -3.34 -20.95 -1.79
CA LEU A 18 -3.56 -19.59 -1.28
C LEU A 18 -2.35 -18.65 -1.47
N ALA A 19 -1.14 -19.20 -1.65
CA ALA A 19 0.06 -18.40 -1.91
C ALA A 19 0.16 -17.97 -3.38
N ALA A 20 -0.50 -18.66 -4.30
CA ALA A 20 -0.43 -18.40 -5.74
C ALA A 20 -1.38 -17.28 -6.22
N THR A 21 -2.40 -16.92 -5.44
CA THR A 21 -3.40 -15.91 -5.87
C THR A 21 -2.98 -14.46 -5.61
N ASN A 22 -1.89 -14.23 -4.87
CA ASN A 22 -1.45 -12.88 -4.51
C ASN A 22 -0.58 -12.22 -5.61
N ALA A 23 -0.24 -12.95 -6.67
CA ALA A 23 0.63 -12.47 -7.75
C ALA A 23 -0.10 -11.61 -8.81
N VAL A 24 -1.41 -11.39 -8.69
CA VAL A 24 -2.20 -10.76 -9.78
C VAL A 24 -2.39 -9.25 -9.62
N MET A 25 -2.02 -8.64 -8.49
CA MET A 25 -2.26 -7.20 -8.24
C MET A 25 -0.98 -6.37 -8.30
N ALA A 26 -0.31 -6.36 -9.45
CA ALA A 26 0.71 -5.37 -9.76
C ALA A 26 0.87 -5.17 -11.28
N SER A 27 -0.25 -4.99 -12.01
CA SER A 27 -0.17 -4.36 -13.33
C SER A 27 0.06 -2.86 -13.14
N GLN A 28 1.32 -2.46 -12.97
CA GLN A 28 1.72 -1.07 -13.16
C GLN A 28 1.50 -0.72 -14.63
N GLN A 29 0.33 -0.14 -14.91
CA GLN A 29 0.03 0.56 -16.14
C GLN A 29 1.06 1.69 -16.28
N SER A 30 2.17 1.42 -16.98
CA SER A 30 3.09 2.44 -17.49
C SER A 30 2.39 3.22 -18.59
N SER A 31 1.43 4.06 -18.23
CA SER A 31 1.18 5.26 -19.01
C SER A 31 2.32 6.23 -18.67
N THR A 32 2.98 6.77 -19.68
CA THR A 32 4.00 7.83 -19.61
C THR A 32 3.49 9.15 -19.01
N GLN A 33 2.40 9.11 -18.24
CA GLN A 33 1.94 10.20 -17.42
C GLN A 33 2.89 10.29 -16.23
N ALA A 34 3.66 11.38 -16.18
CA ALA A 34 4.48 11.68 -15.04
C ALA A 34 3.59 11.68 -13.78
N THR A 35 3.88 10.79 -12.84
CA THR A 35 3.21 10.73 -11.55
C THR A 35 3.98 11.56 -10.52
N GLU A 36 3.29 11.98 -9.48
CA GLU A 36 3.85 12.69 -8.33
C GLU A 36 3.43 11.98 -7.03
N LYS A 37 4.29 12.05 -6.01
CA LYS A 37 3.94 11.60 -4.68
C LYS A 37 3.07 12.67 -4.02
N CYS A 38 1.92 12.27 -3.50
CA CYS A 38 1.04 13.14 -2.76
C CYS A 38 0.90 12.69 -1.30
N TYR A 39 1.39 13.52 -0.40
CA TYR A 39 1.41 13.32 1.04
C TYR A 39 0.24 14.04 1.72
N GLY A 40 -0.08 13.63 2.95
CA GLY A 40 -1.01 14.35 3.82
C GLY A 40 -2.50 14.13 3.53
N ILE A 41 -2.83 13.29 2.55
CA ILE A 41 -4.22 12.92 2.17
C ILE A 41 -4.47 11.41 2.20
N VAL A 42 -3.48 10.65 2.68
CA VAL A 42 -3.51 9.18 2.66
C VAL A 42 -4.37 8.64 3.79
N LYS A 43 -5.33 7.77 3.48
CA LYS A 43 -6.12 7.06 4.47
C LYS A 43 -5.30 5.93 5.11
N ALA A 44 -5.59 5.60 6.36
CA ALA A 44 -5.03 4.44 7.03
C ALA A 44 -5.15 3.17 6.15
N GLY A 45 -4.05 2.45 6.00
CA GLY A 45 -3.98 1.24 5.18
C GLY A 45 -4.02 1.45 3.67
N MET A 46 -3.93 2.69 3.18
CA MET A 46 -4.07 3.00 1.74
C MET A 46 -2.88 3.78 1.15
N ASN A 47 -1.70 3.69 1.75
CA ASN A 47 -0.48 4.24 1.15
C ASN A 47 0.11 3.34 0.07
N ASP A 48 0.86 3.93 -0.85
CA ASP A 48 1.70 3.21 -1.80
C ASP A 48 3.01 2.71 -1.15
N CYS A 49 3.71 1.81 -1.84
CA CYS A 49 4.99 1.26 -1.41
C CYS A 49 6.09 2.34 -1.28
N ALA A 50 7.13 2.01 -0.51
CA ALA A 50 8.33 2.86 -0.30
C ALA A 50 8.04 4.23 0.33
N THR A 51 7.19 4.24 1.37
CA THR A 51 7.09 5.36 2.33
C THR A 51 8.35 5.45 3.20
N ALA A 52 8.53 6.55 3.93
CA ALA A 52 9.75 6.73 4.72
C ALA A 52 9.90 5.67 5.83
N THR A 53 8.80 5.26 6.45
CA THR A 53 8.81 4.28 7.55
C THR A 53 8.44 2.86 7.15
N ALA A 54 7.91 2.64 5.94
CA ALA A 54 7.47 1.32 5.50
C ALA A 54 7.62 1.07 3.99
N SER A 55 8.11 -0.11 3.65
CA SER A 55 8.36 -0.53 2.27
C SER A 55 7.13 -1.05 1.55
N CYS A 56 6.16 -1.62 2.28
CA CYS A 56 4.96 -2.23 1.71
C CYS A 56 3.79 -1.24 1.65
N ALA A 57 2.99 -1.33 0.59
CA ALA A 57 1.71 -0.63 0.47
C ALA A 57 0.77 -1.02 1.61
N GLY A 58 -0.11 -0.09 1.99
CA GLY A 58 -1.13 -0.29 3.02
C GLY A 58 -0.60 -0.45 4.46
N SER A 59 0.62 -0.01 4.71
CA SER A 59 1.26 0.01 6.03
C SER A 59 0.92 1.22 6.89
N SER A 60 0.26 2.23 6.32
CA SER A 60 -0.08 3.45 7.03
C SER A 60 -1.05 3.17 8.18
N SER A 61 -0.69 3.57 9.39
CA SER A 61 -1.44 3.22 10.60
C SER A 61 -2.58 4.20 10.93
N LYS A 62 -2.60 5.37 10.32
CA LYS A 62 -3.59 6.43 10.57
C LYS A 62 -3.82 7.29 9.34
N ASP A 63 -4.98 7.94 9.31
CA ASP A 63 -5.29 8.93 8.29
C ASP A 63 -4.29 10.10 8.36
N ASN A 64 -3.92 10.61 7.19
CA ASN A 64 -3.00 11.73 7.00
C ASN A 64 -1.64 11.53 7.68
N GLN A 65 -1.16 10.28 7.73
CA GLN A 65 0.20 10.00 8.19
C GLN A 65 1.21 10.81 7.37
N ALA A 66 2.09 11.53 8.07
CA ALA A 66 2.94 12.57 7.49
C ALA A 66 3.94 12.09 6.43
N ASP A 67 4.38 10.84 6.56
CA ASP A 67 5.34 10.19 5.67
C ASP A 67 4.69 9.21 4.68
N ALA A 68 3.38 9.00 4.78
CA ALA A 68 2.61 8.22 3.83
C ALA A 68 2.26 9.06 2.61
N PHE A 69 2.39 8.47 1.43
CA PHE A 69 1.97 9.06 0.17
C PHE A 69 1.19 8.07 -0.68
N ILE A 70 0.47 8.63 -1.65
CA ILE A 70 -0.03 7.90 -2.82
C ILE A 70 0.50 8.54 -4.11
N PHE A 71 0.64 7.75 -5.17
CA PHE A 71 0.99 8.23 -6.49
C PHE A 71 -0.25 8.74 -7.21
N LEU A 72 -0.19 9.99 -7.62
CA LEU A 72 -1.23 10.64 -8.44
C LEU A 72 -0.63 11.12 -9.76
N PRO A 73 -1.44 11.35 -10.80
CA PRO A 73 -1.00 12.11 -11.96
C PRO A 73 -0.49 13.50 -11.54
N LYS A 74 0.55 14.00 -12.23
CA LYS A 74 1.10 15.33 -11.94
C LYS A 74 0.05 16.43 -11.92
N GLY A 75 0.18 17.36 -10.96
CA GLY A 75 -0.69 18.52 -10.79
C GLY A 75 -2.03 18.23 -10.12
N ILE A 76 -2.27 17.00 -9.65
CA ILE A 76 -3.49 16.68 -8.89
C ILE A 76 -3.28 16.95 -7.41
N CYS A 77 -2.09 16.70 -6.86
CA CYS A 77 -1.87 16.78 -5.42
C CYS A 77 -2.17 18.18 -4.85
N GLU A 78 -1.75 19.23 -5.57
CA GLU A 78 -2.00 20.62 -5.17
C GLU A 78 -3.48 21.02 -5.25
N ARG A 79 -4.29 20.27 -5.99
CA ARG A 79 -5.74 20.49 -6.13
C ARG A 79 -6.54 19.80 -5.02
N LEU A 80 -5.88 18.97 -4.20
CA LEU A 80 -6.50 18.27 -3.08
C LEU A 80 -6.27 19.05 -1.79
N VAL A 81 -7.32 19.23 -1.00
CA VAL A 81 -7.22 19.85 0.32
C VAL A 81 -6.27 19.02 1.18
N GLY A 82 -5.20 19.65 1.69
CA GLY A 82 -4.18 19.00 2.52
C GLY A 82 -3.08 18.26 1.76
N GLY A 83 -3.17 18.19 0.42
CA GLY A 83 -2.17 17.54 -0.43
C GLY A 83 -0.83 18.29 -0.45
N GLN A 84 0.27 17.55 -0.33
CA GLN A 84 1.62 18.10 -0.34
C GLN A 84 2.55 17.23 -1.18
N LEU A 85 3.44 17.85 -1.96
CA LEU A 85 4.42 17.14 -2.81
C LEU A 85 5.64 16.64 -2.01
N THR A 86 5.77 17.06 -0.76
CA THR A 86 6.86 16.67 0.13
C THR A 86 6.31 16.02 1.40
N ALA A 87 7.04 15.01 1.89
CA ALA A 87 6.79 14.43 3.21
C ALA A 87 6.92 15.51 4.28
N GLN A 88 6.07 15.46 5.31
CA GLN A 88 6.17 16.38 6.43
C GLN A 88 7.01 15.73 7.52
N ASP A 89 8.18 16.29 7.82
CA ASP A 89 9.06 15.78 8.88
C ASP A 89 8.54 16.05 10.29
N LYS A 90 7.43 16.78 10.42
CA LYS A 90 6.74 17.02 11.69
C LYS A 90 5.24 16.78 11.53
N PRO A 91 4.57 16.16 12.51
CA PRO A 91 3.12 16.14 12.51
C PRO A 91 2.63 17.59 12.48
N LYS A 92 1.87 17.97 11.45
CA LYS A 92 1.08 19.20 11.52
C LYS A 92 0.20 19.04 12.75
N SER A 93 0.46 19.88 13.76
CA SER A 93 -0.37 19.99 14.95
C SER A 93 -1.82 20.08 14.49
N SER A 94 -2.61 19.06 14.82
CA SER A 94 -4.06 19.15 14.75
C SER A 94 -4.43 20.34 15.63
N ASN A 95 -5.02 21.38 15.04
CA ASN A 95 -5.92 22.23 15.81
C ASN A 95 -7.25 21.49 15.98
#